data_AF-A0A939GKY9-F1
#
_entry.id   AF-A0A939GKY9-F1
#
_cell.length_a   1.000
_cell.length_b   1.000
_cell.length_c   1.000
_cell.angle_alpha   90.00
_cell.angle_beta   90.00
_cell.angle_gamma   90.00
#
_symmetry.space_group_name_H-M   'P 1'
#
loop_
_entity.id
_entity.type
_entity.pdbx_description
1 polymer ?
#
loop_
_entity_poly.entity_id
_entity_poly.type
_entity_poly.pdbx_seq_one_letter_code
_entity_poly.pdbx_strand_id
1 'polypeptide(L)'
;MKTGIHFLLLTLMALPVLSQNKPASTTPPAVVSVVEGLTGKQFVPDTSYTALSAEDATLLAKEPRANWDIPRESGKYMTYSNLVVGTRSYQLLIAKAPKDEFATATLLRYATPKSKPEPIARGTLKPKAADVKPTEKPN
;
A
#
# COMPACT_ATOMS: atom_id res chain seq x y z
N MET A 1 -47.16 -51.06 27.56
CA MET A 1 -45.72 -51.36 27.75
C MET A 1 -44.96 -50.77 26.56
N LYS A 2 -43.94 -49.92 26.84
CA LYS A 2 -42.66 -49.67 26.13
C LYS A 2 -42.66 -49.69 24.58
N THR A 3 -42.21 -48.68 23.83
CA THR A 3 -41.10 -47.73 24.03
C THR A 3 -41.30 -46.46 23.17
N GLY A 4 -41.24 -45.28 23.80
CA GLY A 4 -41.22 -43.99 23.12
C GLY A 4 -39.83 -43.64 22.59
N ILE A 5 -39.80 -43.10 21.37
CA ILE A 5 -38.61 -42.61 20.68
C ILE A 5 -38.16 -41.30 21.36
N HIS A 6 -36.97 -41.28 21.95
CA HIS A 6 -36.34 -40.05 22.43
C HIS A 6 -35.25 -39.62 21.44
N PHE A 7 -35.63 -38.74 20.50
CA PHE A 7 -34.68 -37.96 19.71
C PHE A 7 -34.06 -36.89 20.61
N LEU A 8 -32.86 -37.17 21.13
CA LEU A 8 -32.05 -36.20 21.85
C LEU A 8 -31.42 -35.24 20.83
N LEU A 9 -32.10 -34.13 20.56
CA LEU A 9 -31.58 -33.05 19.72
C LEU A 9 -30.52 -32.29 20.52
N LEU A 10 -29.24 -32.63 20.30
CA LEU A 10 -28.10 -31.92 20.88
C LEU A 10 -27.87 -30.63 20.07
N THR A 11 -28.59 -29.56 20.41
CA THR A 11 -28.39 -28.23 19.82
C THR A 11 -27.07 -27.64 20.34
N LEU A 12 -25.99 -27.91 19.62
CA LEU A 12 -24.69 -27.26 19.80
C LEU A 12 -24.86 -25.77 19.47
N MET A 13 -24.99 -24.93 20.49
CA MET A 13 -24.78 -23.48 20.34
C MET A 13 -23.29 -23.24 20.07
N ALA A 14 -22.89 -23.32 18.80
CA ALA A 14 -21.62 -22.79 18.35
C ALA A 14 -21.70 -21.26 18.43
N LEU A 15 -21.22 -20.69 19.53
CA LEU A 15 -20.88 -19.27 19.58
C LEU A 15 -19.85 -19.02 18.47
N PRO A 16 -20.07 -18.06 17.56
CA PRO A 16 -19.00 -17.65 16.67
C PRO A 16 -17.90 -17.07 17.57
N VAL A 17 -16.77 -17.77 17.62
CA VAL A 17 -15.51 -17.19 18.09
C VAL A 17 -15.28 -16.00 17.18
N LEU A 18 -15.57 -14.79 17.69
CA LEU A 18 -15.10 -13.56 17.08
C LEU A 18 -13.58 -13.60 17.24
N SER A 19 -12.91 -14.26 16.30
CA SER A 19 -11.48 -14.14 16.10
C SER A 19 -11.22 -12.64 16.04
N GLN A 20 -10.52 -12.12 17.05
CA GLN A 20 -9.96 -10.77 17.00
C GLN A 20 -8.89 -10.79 15.90
N ASN A 21 -9.33 -10.69 14.65
CA ASN A 21 -8.50 -10.27 13.56
C ASN A 21 -8.15 -8.81 13.89
N LYS A 22 -7.11 -8.59 14.69
CA LYS A 22 -6.35 -7.36 14.61
C LYS A 22 -6.00 -7.26 13.13
N PRO A 23 -6.55 -6.29 12.37
CA PRO A 23 -6.20 -6.19 10.97
C PRO A 23 -4.68 -6.08 10.94
N ALA A 24 -4.01 -7.00 10.23
CA ALA A 24 -2.66 -6.71 9.77
C ALA A 24 -2.75 -5.31 9.19
N SER A 25 -1.95 -4.37 9.70
CA SER A 25 -2.03 -2.99 9.27
C SER A 25 -1.57 -2.95 7.81
N THR A 26 -2.52 -3.16 6.91
CA THR A 26 -2.34 -3.14 5.48
C THR A 26 -2.15 -1.69 5.10
N THR A 27 -1.20 -1.42 4.21
CA THR A 27 -1.03 -0.06 3.70
C THR A 27 -2.36 0.39 3.06
N PRO A 28 -2.86 1.59 3.38
CA PRO A 28 -4.18 2.02 2.91
C PRO A 28 -4.30 1.96 1.37
N PRO A 29 -5.45 1.56 0.81
CA PRO A 29 -5.64 1.44 -0.64
C PRO A 29 -5.36 2.72 -1.43
N ALA A 30 -5.62 3.88 -0.82
CA ALA A 30 -5.32 5.18 -1.40
C ALA A 30 -3.82 5.35 -1.70
N VAL A 31 -2.96 4.92 -0.77
CA VAL A 31 -1.51 4.99 -0.95
C VAL A 31 -1.05 4.05 -2.06
N VAL A 32 -1.55 2.82 -2.06
CA VAL A 32 -1.25 1.84 -3.12
C VAL A 32 -1.62 2.43 -4.48
N SER A 33 -2.84 2.94 -4.61
CA SER A 33 -3.36 3.50 -5.86
C SER A 33 -2.55 4.71 -6.37
N VAL A 34 -2.10 5.58 -5.46
CA VAL A 34 -1.22 6.71 -5.79
C VAL A 34 0.14 6.21 -6.28
N VAL A 35 0.80 5.33 -5.53
CA VAL A 35 2.14 4.85 -5.87
C VAL A 35 2.15 4.08 -7.18
N GLU A 36 1.24 3.11 -7.34
CA GLU A 36 1.09 2.38 -8.61
C GLU A 36 0.70 3.29 -9.75
N GLY A 37 -0.02 4.35 -9.44
CA GLY A 37 -0.49 5.29 -10.41
C GLY A 37 0.59 6.20 -10.99
N LEU A 38 1.50 6.66 -10.14
CA LEU A 38 2.62 7.50 -10.53
C LEU A 38 3.75 6.69 -11.17
N THR A 39 3.90 5.43 -10.76
CA THR A 39 5.01 4.59 -11.22
C THR A 39 4.66 3.67 -12.37
N GLY A 40 3.36 3.40 -12.58
CA GLY A 40 2.89 2.36 -13.49
C GLY A 40 3.19 0.93 -13.03
N LYS A 41 3.85 0.75 -11.88
CA LYS A 41 4.32 -0.54 -11.35
C LYS A 41 3.35 -1.08 -10.30
N GLN A 42 3.44 -2.35 -9.97
CA GLN A 42 2.77 -2.94 -8.82
C GLN A 42 3.53 -2.55 -7.56
N PHE A 43 2.82 -2.05 -6.55
CA PHE A 43 3.40 -1.69 -5.27
C PHE A 43 3.13 -2.79 -4.25
N VAL A 44 4.20 -3.39 -3.73
CA VAL A 44 4.15 -4.42 -2.69
C VAL A 44 4.63 -3.78 -1.39
N PRO A 45 3.73 -3.47 -0.44
CA PRO A 45 4.14 -2.84 0.82
C PRO A 45 5.03 -3.78 1.64
N ASP A 46 6.17 -3.27 2.10
CA ASP A 46 7.16 -4.06 2.85
C ASP A 46 7.06 -3.82 4.36
N THR A 47 6.38 -2.74 4.77
CA THR A 47 6.23 -2.34 6.17
C THR A 47 4.87 -1.72 6.41
N SER A 48 4.26 -2.05 7.55
CA SER A 48 3.12 -1.34 8.10
C SER A 48 3.59 -0.11 8.87
N TYR A 49 3.33 1.09 8.35
CA TYR A 49 3.54 2.33 9.12
C TYR A 49 2.34 2.60 10.03
N THR A 50 2.49 3.53 10.96
CA THR A 50 1.37 4.07 11.75
C THR A 50 0.20 4.35 10.83
N ALA A 51 -1.01 3.96 11.25
CA ALA A 51 -2.21 4.13 10.45
C ALA A 51 -2.29 5.56 9.90
N LEU A 52 -2.34 5.67 8.57
CA LEU A 52 -2.50 6.94 7.87
C LEU A 52 -3.72 7.66 8.46
N SER A 53 -3.58 8.95 8.74
CA SER A 53 -4.73 9.71 9.24
C SER A 53 -5.87 9.69 8.22
N ALA A 54 -7.12 9.69 8.68
CA ALA A 54 -8.28 9.68 7.78
C ALA A 54 -8.26 10.86 6.80
N GLU A 55 -7.73 12.00 7.25
CA GLU A 55 -7.51 13.19 6.41
C GLU A 55 -6.49 12.93 5.31
N ASP A 56 -5.31 12.39 5.65
CA ASP A 56 -4.28 12.07 4.65
C ASP A 56 -4.77 11.03 3.65
N ALA A 57 -5.49 10.00 4.11
CA ALA A 57 -6.07 8.99 3.24
C ALA A 57 -7.08 9.60 2.26
N THR A 58 -7.92 10.51 2.75
CA THR A 58 -8.93 11.20 1.93
C THR A 58 -8.30 12.12 0.91
N LEU A 59 -7.26 12.88 1.28
CA LEU A 59 -6.55 13.76 0.37
C LEU A 59 -5.85 12.94 -0.73
N LEU A 60 -5.05 11.95 -0.36
CA LEU A 60 -4.34 11.10 -1.32
C LEU A 60 -5.29 10.34 -2.26
N ALA A 61 -6.50 9.98 -1.80
CA ALA A 61 -7.51 9.33 -2.64
C ALA A 61 -8.19 10.28 -3.64
N LYS A 62 -8.28 11.57 -3.33
CA LYS A 62 -8.97 12.57 -4.15
C LYS A 62 -8.05 13.26 -5.14
N GLU A 63 -6.78 13.44 -4.78
CA GLU A 63 -5.85 14.17 -5.63
C GLU A 63 -5.51 13.38 -6.90
N PRO A 64 -5.77 13.94 -8.10
CA PRO A 64 -5.43 13.28 -9.34
C PRO A 64 -3.91 13.20 -9.51
N ARG A 65 -3.46 12.20 -10.28
CA ARG A 65 -2.04 12.02 -10.62
C ARG A 65 -1.42 13.26 -11.27
N ALA A 66 -2.21 14.02 -12.02
CA ALA A 66 -1.77 15.24 -12.69
C ALA A 66 -1.37 16.37 -11.71
N ASN A 67 -1.81 16.31 -10.45
CA ASN A 67 -1.43 17.28 -9.42
C ASN A 67 -0.07 16.96 -8.78
N TRP A 68 0.51 15.81 -9.11
CA TRP A 68 1.87 15.48 -8.71
C TRP A 68 2.87 16.12 -9.66
N ASP A 69 3.98 16.62 -9.09
CA ASP A 69 5.10 17.11 -9.88
C ASP A 69 5.63 16.01 -10.80
N ILE A 70 6.18 16.42 -11.94
CA ILE A 70 6.92 15.51 -12.82
C ILE A 70 8.08 14.89 -12.00
N PRO A 71 8.30 13.56 -12.09
CA PRO A 71 9.40 12.91 -11.39
C PRO A 71 10.74 13.58 -11.71
N ARG A 72 11.44 14.01 -10.65
CA ARG A 72 12.76 14.64 -10.72
C ARG A 72 13.84 13.70 -10.22
N GLU A 73 14.95 13.66 -10.92
CA GLU A 73 16.12 12.90 -10.50
C GLU A 73 16.83 13.61 -9.34
N SER A 74 17.31 12.81 -8.38
CA SER A 74 18.14 13.27 -7.26
C SER A 74 19.33 12.33 -7.15
N GLY A 75 20.38 12.64 -7.91
CA GLY A 75 21.50 11.73 -8.09
C GLY A 75 21.14 10.51 -8.96
N LYS A 76 22.03 9.51 -8.96
CA LYS A 76 22.02 8.42 -9.95
C LYS A 76 20.99 7.32 -9.70
N TYR A 77 20.49 7.20 -8.46
CA TYR A 77 19.72 6.04 -8.02
C TYR A 77 18.41 6.43 -7.35
N MET A 78 18.01 7.70 -7.43
CA MET A 78 16.84 8.21 -6.74
C MET A 78 16.08 9.18 -7.63
N THR A 79 14.76 9.02 -7.62
CA THR A 79 13.81 9.92 -8.27
C THR A 79 12.75 10.28 -7.23
N TYR A 80 12.24 11.51 -7.29
CA TYR A 80 11.18 11.94 -6.39
C TYR A 80 10.12 12.76 -7.11
N SER A 81 8.90 12.70 -6.61
CA SER A 81 7.78 13.55 -7.04
C SER A 81 7.08 14.07 -5.79
N ASN A 82 6.60 15.30 -5.86
CA ASN A 82 5.95 15.99 -4.75
C ASN A 82 4.47 16.23 -5.07
N LEU A 83 3.66 16.28 -4.02
CA LEU A 83 2.28 16.75 -4.04
C LEU A 83 2.11 17.75 -2.91
N VAL A 84 1.56 18.93 -3.21
CA VAL A 84 1.25 19.96 -2.21
C VAL A 84 -0.24 20.22 -2.24
N VAL A 85 -0.91 20.05 -1.10
CA VAL A 85 -2.36 20.25 -0.96
C VAL A 85 -2.62 21.13 0.26
N GLY A 86 -2.96 22.39 0.01
CA GLY A 86 -3.12 23.38 1.08
C GLY A 86 -1.84 23.48 1.93
N THR A 87 -1.94 23.10 3.20
CA THR A 87 -0.82 23.13 4.15
C THR A 87 -0.06 21.81 4.27
N ARG A 88 -0.51 20.73 3.60
CA ARG A 88 0.12 19.42 3.63
C ARG A 88 1.00 19.23 2.40
N SER A 89 2.11 18.53 2.59
CA SER A 89 2.97 18.14 1.47
C SER A 89 3.37 16.68 1.57
N TYR A 90 3.38 16.00 0.43
CA TYR A 90 3.77 14.62 0.30
C TYR A 90 4.92 14.52 -0.70
N GLN A 91 5.79 13.54 -0.49
CA GLN A 91 6.85 13.21 -1.42
C GLN A 91 6.90 11.72 -1.63
N LEU A 92 6.79 11.30 -2.88
CA LEU A 92 7.08 9.94 -3.29
C LEU A 92 8.56 9.87 -3.68
N LEU A 93 9.33 9.10 -2.94
CA LEU A 93 10.74 8.84 -3.20
C LEU A 93 10.89 7.42 -3.73
N ILE A 94 11.56 7.29 -4.87
CA ILE A 94 11.85 6.01 -5.51
C ILE A 94 13.36 5.85 -5.53
N ALA A 95 13.85 4.78 -4.92
CA ALA A 95 15.28 4.46 -4.88
C ALA A 95 15.54 3.06 -5.44
N LYS A 96 16.59 2.90 -6.24
CA LYS A 96 17.05 1.59 -6.73
C LYS A 96 18.57 1.55 -6.67
N ALA A 97 19.13 0.90 -5.66
CA ALA A 97 20.57 0.71 -5.61
C ALA A 97 21.03 -0.25 -6.73
N PRO A 98 22.31 -0.21 -7.14
CA PRO A 98 22.83 -1.07 -8.22
C PRO A 98 22.60 -2.57 -8.03
N LYS A 99 22.55 -3.02 -6.77
CA LYS A 99 22.37 -4.43 -6.41
C LYS A 99 20.91 -4.82 -6.20
N ASP A 100 20.00 -3.85 -6.19
CA ASP A 100 18.60 -4.11 -5.92
C ASP A 100 17.90 -4.63 -7.18
N GLU A 101 17.26 -5.79 -7.06
CA GLU A 101 16.44 -6.36 -8.12
C GLU A 101 15.30 -5.40 -8.51
N PHE A 102 14.64 -4.81 -7.52
CA PHE A 102 13.50 -3.92 -7.68
C PHE A 102 13.73 -2.57 -7.00
N ALA A 103 13.06 -1.53 -7.49
CA ALA A 103 13.10 -0.22 -6.84
C ALA A 103 12.23 -0.24 -5.56
N THR A 104 12.65 0.50 -4.55
CA THR A 104 11.84 0.79 -3.36
C THR A 104 11.12 2.13 -3.55
N ALA A 105 9.82 2.16 -3.31
CA ALA A 105 9.04 3.39 -3.17
C ALA A 105 8.80 3.68 -1.68
N THR A 106 9.02 4.93 -1.28
CA THR A 106 8.71 5.45 0.05
C THR A 106 7.86 6.70 -0.09
N LEU A 107 6.67 6.70 0.51
CA LEU A 107 5.82 7.87 0.60
C LEU A 107 6.09 8.58 1.93
N LEU A 108 6.43 9.85 1.84
CA LEU A 108 6.76 10.73 2.96
C LEU A 108 5.66 11.79 3.11
N ARG A 109 5.32 12.12 4.35
CA ARG A 109 4.47 13.24 4.72
C ARG A 109 5.31 14.32 5.39
N TYR A 110 5.07 15.56 5.01
CA TYR A 110 5.58 16.75 5.69
C TYR A 110 4.39 17.45 6.36
N ALA A 111 4.44 17.58 7.68
CA ALA A 111 3.44 18.33 8.43
C ALA A 111 3.53 19.84 8.11
N THR A 112 4.74 20.32 7.81
CA THR A 112 5.04 21.65 7.27
C THR A 112 6.22 21.56 6.31
N PRO A 113 6.44 22.54 5.39
CA PRO A 113 7.55 22.51 4.44
C PRO A 113 8.96 22.40 5.06
N LYS A 114 9.11 22.77 6.34
CA LYS A 114 10.39 22.71 7.08
C LYS A 114 10.47 21.53 8.06
N SER A 115 9.38 20.76 8.22
CA SER A 115 9.36 19.63 9.14
C SER A 115 10.19 18.47 8.62
N LYS A 116 10.69 17.64 9.55
CA LYS A 116 11.27 16.35 9.19
C LYS A 116 10.17 15.49 8.55
N PRO A 117 10.43 14.86 7.38
CA PRO A 117 9.45 13.98 6.77
C PRO A 117 9.19 12.75 7.62
N GLU A 118 7.93 12.36 7.67
CA GLU A 118 7.48 11.12 8.29
C GLU A 118 7.14 10.11 7.21
N PRO A 119 7.76 8.92 7.20
CA PRO A 119 7.37 7.87 6.27
C PRO A 119 6.00 7.32 6.65
N ILE A 120 5.09 7.32 5.67
CA ILE A 120 3.71 6.84 5.83
C ILE A 120 3.44 5.56 5.01
N ALA A 121 4.30 5.25 4.04
CA ALA A 121 4.32 3.97 3.36
C ALA A 121 5.69 3.69 2.75
N ARG A 122 6.02 2.40 2.61
CA ARG A 122 7.21 1.91 1.94
C ARG A 122 6.93 0.53 1.39
N GLY A 123 7.47 0.27 0.21
CA GLY A 123 7.30 -1.00 -0.46
C GLY A 123 8.16 -1.11 -1.70
N THR A 124 8.15 -2.31 -2.27
CA THR A 124 8.88 -2.65 -3.47
C THR A 124 8.01 -2.45 -4.71
N LEU A 125 8.60 -1.92 -5.78
CA LEU A 125 7.95 -1.72 -7.08
C LEU A 125 8.28 -2.88 -8.04
N LYS A 126 7.28 -3.72 -8.31
CA LYS A 126 7.39 -4.84 -9.24
C LYS A 126 6.74 -4.52 -10.59
N PRO A 127 7.18 -5.13 -11.70
CA PRO A 127 6.44 -5.07 -12.97
C PRO A 127 5.00 -5.54 -12.78
N LYS A 128 4.05 -4.95 -13.52
CA LYS A 128 2.68 -5.50 -13.54
C LYS A 128 2.69 -6.79 -14.36
N ALA A 129 1.80 -7.73 -14.02
CA ALA A 129 1.71 -9.02 -14.70
C ALA A 129 1.50 -8.90 -16.23
N ALA A 130 0.88 -7.81 -16.68
CA ALA A 130 0.69 -7.52 -18.12
C ALA A 130 1.98 -7.12 -18.86
N ASP A 131 3.05 -6.75 -18.15
CA ASP A 131 4.32 -6.28 -18.74
C ASP A 131 5.36 -7.40 -18.87
N VAL A 132 5.11 -8.59 -18.29
CA VAL A 132 6.00 -9.75 -18.38
C VAL A 132 5.71 -10.45 -19.71
N LYS A 133 6.45 -10.10 -20.77
CA LYS A 133 6.41 -10.86 -22.04
C LYS A 133 6.65 -12.35 -21.74
N PRO A 134 5.83 -13.29 -22.25
CA PRO A 134 6.15 -14.71 -22.19
C PRO A 134 7.49 -14.92 -22.87
N THR A 135 8.48 -15.43 -22.13
CA THR A 135 9.73 -15.93 -22.70
C THR A 135 9.39 -17.04 -23.69
N GLU A 136 9.56 -16.75 -24.97
CA GLU A 136 9.55 -17.71 -26.06
C GLU A 136 10.55 -18.82 -25.74
N LYS A 137 10.05 -20.02 -25.44
CA LYS A 137 10.91 -21.19 -25.28
C LYS A 137 11.56 -21.47 -26.65
N PRO A 138 12.88 -21.66 -26.72
CA PRO A 138 13.49 -22.14 -27.96
C PRO A 138 12.98 -23.57 -28.21
N ASN A 139 12.56 -23.79 -29.45
CA ASN A 139 12.11 -25.07 -29.99
C ASN A 139 13.29 -26.02 -30.19
#